data_AF-A0A511Z802-F1
#
_entry.id   AF-A0A511Z802-F1
#
_cell.length_a   1.000
_cell.length_b   1.000
_cell.length_c   1.000
_cell.angle_alpha   90.00
_cell.angle_beta   90.00
_cell.angle_gamma   90.00
#
_symmetry.space_group_name_H-M   'P 1'
#
loop_
_entity.id
_entity.type
_entity.pdbx_description
1 polymer ?
#
loop_
_entity_poly.entity_id
_entity_poly.type
_entity_poly.pdbx_seq_one_letter_code
_entity_poly.pdbx_strand_id
1 'polypeptide(L)'
;MLFEIKTVTHQPDQISFTWNDVGGFYNVYKDGKHLYEGSVPEFQDDEFKSGKLYHYFIERVENNQVVDVIALQTSAFAEEKNIENPLQSLVMTTIVAKTQIALSWEKIKDVEAYDIYRDGEFIETVDTNRYIDRNIDVDKPYVYLIRSRRSLRKSGERMASMKSVLSNVFGALNPATSQSETAIETFTTVKLVGTLSKILQPMNERIQEPETVDQWKLRYTTFLADEWVRNPNPLSLNHFFKGDNRDFDPNGEGFRTRVNIVLAYDEKGEPLTFTKEVGPSIAYDHLKRFREQAKASADGISLKRTDHKKGESGFYLTHSVGNPLAAAPSIDYEVTAVFKRQGTFDMAGYFDPAPHHEIYLVKGRGDRWRPILQVESRGLAFMSDAIAYHYWRCSNFE
;
A
#
# COMPACT_ATOMS: atom_id res chain seq x y z
N MET A 1 13.02 -0.67 33.96
CA MET A 1 13.18 -0.62 32.49
C MET A 1 11.92 -1.23 31.88
N LEU A 2 11.44 -0.75 30.72
CA LEU A 2 10.23 -1.32 30.08
C LEU A 2 10.62 -2.52 29.22
N PHE A 3 9.78 -3.56 29.17
CA PHE A 3 10.00 -4.73 28.29
C PHE A 3 9.69 -4.34 26.84
N GLU A 4 10.72 -3.90 26.12
CA GLU A 4 10.63 -3.33 24.78
C GLU A 4 11.81 -3.79 23.91
N ILE A 5 11.60 -3.87 22.60
CA ILE A 5 12.70 -4.06 21.63
C ILE A 5 13.66 -2.89 21.71
N LYS A 6 14.96 -3.20 21.76
CA LYS A 6 16.05 -2.23 21.73
C LYS A 6 16.61 -2.06 20.32
N THR A 7 16.84 -3.16 19.61
CA THR A 7 17.35 -3.13 18.24
C THR A 7 16.69 -4.22 17.40
N VAL A 8 16.49 -3.92 16.11
CA VAL A 8 16.24 -4.91 15.06
C VAL A 8 17.24 -4.62 13.95
N THR A 9 17.94 -5.66 13.50
CA THR A 9 18.96 -5.58 12.46
C THR A 9 18.59 -6.55 11.35
N HIS A 10 18.65 -6.07 10.12
CA HIS A 10 18.45 -6.86 8.91
C HIS A 10 19.77 -6.97 8.15
N GLN A 11 20.20 -8.20 7.92
CA GLN A 11 21.28 -8.58 7.02
C GLN A 11 20.67 -9.49 5.92
N PRO A 12 21.38 -9.70 4.79
CA PRO A 12 20.86 -10.53 3.69
C PRO A 12 20.42 -11.93 4.11
N ASP A 13 21.12 -12.52 5.08
CA ASP A 13 20.99 -13.89 5.58
C ASP A 13 20.67 -13.97 7.07
N GLN A 14 20.48 -12.84 7.75
CA GLN A 14 20.14 -12.81 9.17
C GLN A 14 19.15 -11.69 9.52
N ILE A 15 18.15 -12.02 10.34
CA ILE A 15 17.38 -11.04 11.12
C ILE A 15 17.76 -11.24 12.58
N SER A 16 18.20 -10.18 13.26
CA SER A 16 18.50 -10.24 14.69
C SER A 16 17.81 -9.13 15.44
N PHE A 17 17.44 -9.39 16.69
CA PHE A 17 16.85 -8.39 17.56
C PHE A 17 17.23 -8.59 19.01
N THR A 18 17.31 -7.49 19.74
CA THR A 18 17.57 -7.45 21.18
C THR A 18 16.44 -6.71 21.88
N TRP A 19 16.21 -7.02 23.15
CA TRP A 19 15.22 -6.35 23.99
C TRP A 19 15.82 -5.92 25.32
N ASN A 20 15.09 -5.07 26.03
CA ASN A 20 15.45 -4.66 27.37
C ASN A 20 15.34 -5.85 28.33
N ASP A 21 16.46 -6.20 28.97
CA ASP A 21 16.44 -7.19 30.03
C ASP A 21 15.80 -6.60 31.29
N VAL A 22 14.70 -7.22 31.70
CA VAL A 22 13.92 -6.85 32.88
C VAL A 22 13.83 -8.01 33.87
N GLY A 23 14.59 -9.09 33.64
CA GLY A 23 14.57 -10.33 34.41
C GLY A 23 13.48 -11.31 33.95
N GLY A 24 13.68 -12.59 34.29
CA GLY A 24 12.80 -13.70 33.90
C GLY A 24 13.40 -14.59 32.82
N PHE A 25 12.56 -15.47 32.27
CA PHE A 25 12.87 -16.29 31.09
C PHE A 25 12.13 -15.75 29.88
N TYR A 26 12.70 -15.94 28.69
CA TYR A 26 12.14 -15.49 27.42
C TYR A 26 11.86 -16.66 26.50
N ASN A 27 10.70 -16.66 25.85
CA ASN A 27 10.37 -17.55 24.74
C ASN A 27 10.24 -16.74 23.45
N VAL A 28 10.85 -17.21 22.35
CA VAL A 28 10.67 -16.60 21.02
C VAL A 28 9.95 -17.56 20.09
N TYR A 29 8.97 -17.02 19.37
CA TYR A 29 8.20 -17.74 18.36
C TYR A 29 8.31 -17.02 17.01
N LYS A 30 8.32 -17.78 15.92
CA LYS A 30 8.23 -17.28 14.54
C LYS A 30 7.06 -17.94 13.83
N ASP A 31 6.12 -17.16 13.31
CA ASP A 31 4.91 -17.66 12.65
C ASP A 31 4.21 -18.75 13.51
N GLY A 32 4.25 -18.61 14.85
CA GLY A 32 3.69 -19.55 15.83
C GLY A 32 4.60 -20.73 16.25
N LYS A 33 5.71 -20.98 15.54
CA LYS A 33 6.69 -22.02 15.89
C LYS A 33 7.65 -21.51 16.96
N HIS A 34 7.82 -22.23 18.07
CA HIS A 34 8.81 -21.94 19.12
C HIS A 34 10.23 -22.15 18.59
N LEU A 35 11.12 -21.18 18.84
CA LEU A 35 12.50 -21.18 18.34
C LEU A 35 13.55 -20.96 19.44
N TYR A 36 13.20 -20.35 20.57
CA TYR A 36 14.14 -20.03 21.64
C TYR A 36 13.48 -20.08 23.01
N GLU A 37 14.22 -20.57 24.00
CA GLU A 37 13.91 -20.50 25.43
C GLU A 37 15.21 -20.19 26.20
N GLY A 38 15.22 -19.13 27.02
CA GLY A 38 16.40 -18.77 27.80
C GLY A 38 16.31 -17.40 28.45
N SER A 39 17.36 -16.98 29.17
CA SER A 39 17.40 -15.69 29.88
C SER A 39 18.19 -14.59 29.14
N VAL A 40 18.78 -14.91 27.98
CA VAL A 40 19.56 -13.94 27.22
C VAL A 40 18.60 -13.10 26.37
N PRO A 41 18.66 -11.75 26.43
CA PRO A 41 17.67 -10.87 25.80
C PRO A 41 17.95 -10.60 24.31
N GLU A 42 18.30 -11.64 23.56
CA GLU A 42 18.64 -11.56 22.14
C GLU A 42 18.17 -12.79 21.36
N PHE A 43 17.90 -12.60 20.07
CA PHE A 43 17.58 -13.68 19.15
C PHE A 43 18.12 -13.40 17.75
N GLN A 44 18.53 -14.46 17.07
CA GLN A 44 19.01 -14.44 15.69
C GLN A 44 18.24 -15.49 14.88
N ASP A 45 17.81 -15.10 13.68
CA ASP A 45 17.10 -15.93 12.73
C ASP A 45 17.82 -15.91 11.38
N ASP A 46 18.25 -17.08 10.94
CA ASP A 46 18.92 -17.36 9.66
C ASP A 46 18.05 -18.21 8.71
N GLU A 47 16.85 -18.62 9.13
CA GLU A 47 15.94 -19.50 8.37
C GLU A 47 14.77 -18.72 7.76
N PHE A 48 15.03 -17.86 6.78
CA PHE A 48 13.98 -17.09 6.12
C PHE A 48 14.09 -17.06 4.59
N LYS A 49 12.99 -16.64 3.97
CA LYS A 49 12.89 -16.40 2.53
C LYS A 49 12.91 -14.89 2.31
N SER A 50 13.80 -14.46 1.42
CA SER A 50 13.92 -13.09 0.93
C SER A 50 12.56 -12.49 0.58
N GLY A 51 12.32 -11.25 1.00
CA GLY A 51 11.07 -10.50 0.74
C GLY A 51 9.80 -11.02 1.46
N LYS A 52 9.84 -12.14 2.21
CA LYS A 52 8.68 -12.64 2.96
C LYS A 52 8.49 -11.84 4.26
N LEU A 53 7.23 -11.58 4.60
CA LEU A 53 6.80 -11.02 5.88
C LEU A 53 6.70 -12.13 6.94
N TYR A 54 7.27 -11.89 8.11
CA TYR A 54 7.29 -12.80 9.27
C TYR A 54 6.72 -12.12 10.51
N HIS A 55 6.13 -12.93 11.39
CA HIS A 55 5.69 -12.53 12.72
C HIS A 55 6.55 -13.21 13.77
N TYR A 56 7.09 -12.41 14.69
CA TYR A 56 7.79 -12.89 15.87
C TYR A 56 7.04 -12.49 17.13
N PHE A 57 7.06 -13.37 18.13
CA PHE A 57 6.53 -13.09 19.46
C PHE A 57 7.60 -13.40 20.48
N ILE A 58 7.81 -12.48 21.42
CA ILE A 58 8.75 -12.63 22.52
C ILE A 58 7.92 -12.58 23.79
N GLU A 59 7.82 -13.69 24.48
CA GLU A 59 7.14 -13.79 25.76
C GLU A 59 8.15 -13.70 26.88
N ARG A 60 7.83 -12.93 27.91
CA ARG A 60 8.56 -12.93 29.17
C ARG A 60 7.78 -13.75 30.20
N VAL A 61 8.46 -14.68 30.84
CA VAL A 61 7.90 -15.65 31.78
C VAL A 61 8.51 -15.44 33.17
N GLU A 62 7.65 -15.33 34.17
CA GLU A 62 8.00 -15.31 35.59
C GLU A 62 7.08 -16.27 36.34
N ASN A 63 7.63 -17.06 37.28
CA ASN A 63 6.85 -18.04 38.06
C ASN A 63 5.97 -18.95 37.18
N ASN A 64 6.50 -19.38 36.03
CA ASN A 64 5.81 -20.19 35.00
C ASN A 64 4.55 -19.54 34.40
N GLN A 65 4.45 -18.21 34.43
CA GLN A 65 3.37 -17.44 33.80
C GLN A 65 3.93 -16.40 32.84
N VAL A 66 3.29 -16.25 31.67
CA VAL A 66 3.61 -15.17 30.73
C VAL A 66 3.13 -13.86 31.33
N VAL A 67 4.05 -12.95 31.62
CA VAL A 67 3.74 -11.64 32.23
C VAL A 67 3.70 -10.52 31.20
N ASP A 68 4.52 -10.62 30.14
CA ASP A 68 4.57 -9.65 29.05
C ASP A 68 4.81 -10.33 27.70
N VAL A 69 4.34 -9.69 26.64
CA VAL A 69 4.55 -10.11 25.26
C VAL A 69 4.99 -8.90 24.43
N ILE A 70 5.94 -9.11 23.55
CA ILE A 70 6.27 -8.22 22.44
C ILE A 70 5.91 -8.95 21.15
N ALA A 71 5.23 -8.26 20.25
CA ALA A 71 4.94 -8.75 18.91
C ALA A 71 5.71 -7.92 17.88
N LEU A 72 6.42 -8.57 16.97
CA LEU A 72 7.24 -7.96 15.94
C LEU A 72 6.79 -8.50 14.58
N GLN A 73 6.47 -7.63 13.64
CA GLN A 73 6.24 -7.99 12.26
C GLN A 73 7.30 -7.32 11.39
N THR A 74 8.01 -8.10 10.57
CA THR A 74 9.02 -7.56 9.67
C THR A 74 9.17 -8.38 8.41
N SER A 75 9.52 -7.74 7.30
CA SER A 75 9.95 -8.45 6.08
C SER A 75 11.45 -8.72 6.12
N ALA A 76 11.86 -9.85 5.54
CA ALA A 76 13.27 -10.10 5.23
C ALA A 76 13.77 -9.14 4.14
N PHE A 77 15.08 -8.91 4.09
CA PHE A 77 15.69 -8.13 3.01
C PHE A 77 15.34 -8.80 1.66
N ALA A 78 15.02 -7.98 0.66
CA ALA A 78 14.84 -8.45 -0.71
C ALA A 78 16.19 -8.38 -1.42
N GLU A 79 16.70 -9.52 -1.88
CA GLU A 79 17.95 -9.63 -2.67
C GLU A 79 17.89 -8.77 -3.94
N GLU A 80 16.71 -8.69 -4.57
CA GLU A 80 16.44 -7.83 -5.72
C GLU A 80 15.41 -6.76 -5.35
N LYS A 81 15.78 -5.49 -5.49
CA LYS A 81 14.87 -4.37 -5.30
C LYS A 81 14.07 -4.16 -6.58
N ASN A 82 12.75 -4.01 -6.45
CA ASN A 82 11.93 -3.62 -7.59
C ASN A 82 12.20 -2.14 -7.92
N ILE A 83 12.85 -1.91 -9.06
CA ILE A 83 13.20 -0.56 -9.55
C ILE A 83 11.93 0.23 -9.90
N GLU A 84 10.90 -0.44 -10.41
CA GLU A 84 9.64 0.20 -10.82
C GLU A 84 8.77 0.59 -9.62
N ASN A 85 8.74 -0.24 -8.56
CA ASN A 85 8.06 0.06 -7.31
C ASN A 85 9.01 -0.03 -6.09
N PRO A 86 9.63 1.10 -5.71
CA PRO A 86 10.56 1.13 -4.59
C PRO A 86 9.96 0.58 -3.29
N LEU A 87 8.67 0.81 -3.00
CA LEU A 87 8.04 0.40 -1.74
C LEU A 87 7.80 -1.11 -1.63
N GLN A 88 7.66 -1.81 -2.75
CA GLN A 88 7.34 -3.26 -2.75
C GLN A 88 8.42 -4.08 -2.06
N SER A 89 9.67 -3.62 -2.10
CA SER A 89 10.85 -4.36 -1.61
C SER A 89 11.52 -3.72 -0.39
N LEU A 90 10.92 -2.66 0.19
CA LEU A 90 11.45 -2.05 1.40
C LEU A 90 11.18 -2.93 2.62
N VAL A 91 12.17 -2.98 3.50
CA VAL A 91 11.95 -3.53 4.84
C VAL A 91 11.05 -2.58 5.63
N MET A 92 9.95 -3.12 6.14
CA MET A 92 9.11 -2.43 7.12
C MET A 92 9.00 -3.30 8.36
N THR A 93 9.24 -2.69 9.52
CA THR A 93 9.15 -3.32 10.82
C THR A 93 8.09 -2.61 11.66
N THR A 94 7.21 -3.40 12.26
CA THR A 94 6.21 -2.94 13.22
C THR A 94 6.37 -3.73 14.49
N ILE A 95 6.60 -3.03 15.60
CA ILE A 95 6.71 -3.61 16.94
C ILE A 95 5.50 -3.15 17.73
N VAL A 96 4.86 -4.09 18.41
CA VAL A 96 3.75 -3.85 19.31
C VAL A 96 4.16 -4.39 20.68
N ALA A 97 4.03 -3.54 21.69
CA ALA A 97 4.21 -3.88 23.10
C ALA A 97 3.13 -3.15 23.91
N LYS A 98 2.95 -3.51 25.19
CA LYS A 98 1.93 -2.87 26.05
C LYS A 98 2.09 -1.35 26.15
N THR A 99 3.29 -0.83 25.95
CA THR A 99 3.66 0.58 26.16
C THR A 99 3.94 1.34 24.86
N GLN A 100 3.99 0.66 23.72
CA GLN A 100 4.31 1.31 22.45
C GLN A 100 3.86 0.55 21.21
N ILE A 101 3.64 1.31 20.14
CA ILE A 101 3.71 0.83 18.76
C ILE A 101 4.89 1.53 18.10
N ALA A 102 5.89 0.77 17.65
CA ALA A 102 7.04 1.32 16.94
C ALA A 102 7.01 0.92 15.46
N LEU A 103 7.24 1.89 14.58
CA LEU A 103 7.36 1.73 13.15
C LEU A 103 8.79 2.05 12.73
N SER A 104 9.38 1.20 11.91
CA SER A 104 10.66 1.44 11.27
C SER A 104 10.58 1.03 9.81
N TRP A 105 11.20 1.79 8.93
CA TRP A 105 11.20 1.51 7.49
C TRP A 105 12.59 1.71 6.91
N GLU A 106 12.85 1.07 5.78
CA GLU A 106 14.08 1.29 5.03
C GLU A 106 14.11 2.71 4.43
N LYS A 107 15.30 3.30 4.36
CA LYS A 107 15.49 4.64 3.81
C LYS A 107 15.13 4.67 2.33
N ILE A 108 14.28 5.62 1.95
CA ILE A 108 13.95 5.88 0.56
C ILE A 108 14.98 6.89 0.02
N LYS A 109 15.66 6.53 -1.08
CA LYS A 109 16.64 7.40 -1.73
C LYS A 109 16.00 8.76 -2.09
N ASP A 110 16.71 9.84 -1.73
CA ASP A 110 16.35 11.25 -1.95
C ASP A 110 15.08 11.75 -1.22
N VAL A 111 14.60 11.00 -0.23
CA VAL A 111 13.59 11.45 0.73
C VAL A 111 14.30 11.98 1.99
N GLU A 112 13.85 13.14 2.45
CA GLU A 112 14.47 13.88 3.57
C GLU A 112 13.63 13.84 4.85
N ALA A 113 12.30 13.69 4.72
CA ALA A 113 11.38 13.70 5.85
C ALA A 113 10.12 12.87 5.56
N TYR A 114 9.45 12.46 6.63
CA TYR A 114 8.26 11.61 6.61
C TYR A 114 7.19 12.23 7.50
N ASP A 115 6.03 12.53 6.93
CA ASP A 115 4.84 12.93 7.67
C ASP A 115 4.15 11.68 8.22
N ILE A 116 3.89 11.67 9.52
CA ILE A 116 3.25 10.57 10.24
C ILE A 116 1.83 10.97 10.60
N TYR A 117 0.88 10.09 10.27
CA TYR A 117 -0.52 10.22 10.61
C TYR A 117 -0.98 8.99 11.39
N ARG A 118 -1.92 9.20 12.30
CA ARG A 118 -2.61 8.13 13.03
C ARG A 118 -4.10 8.37 12.95
N ASP A 119 -4.83 7.34 12.53
CA ASP A 119 -6.30 7.36 12.38
C ASP A 119 -6.81 8.54 11.53
N GLY A 120 -6.00 8.95 10.54
CA GLY A 120 -6.29 10.06 9.63
C GLY A 120 -5.80 11.43 10.11
N GLU A 121 -5.39 11.56 11.37
CA GLU A 121 -4.88 12.81 11.93
C GLU A 121 -3.36 12.91 11.80
N PHE A 122 -2.85 14.09 11.43
CA PHE A 122 -1.42 14.37 11.40
C PHE A 122 -0.87 14.39 12.83
N ILE A 123 0.27 13.72 13.05
CA ILE A 123 0.95 13.68 14.34
C ILE A 123 2.22 14.54 14.30
N GLU A 124 3.18 14.18 13.46
CA GLU A 124 4.46 14.88 13.35
C GLU A 124 5.15 14.59 12.01
N THR A 125 6.21 15.36 11.71
CA THR A 125 7.13 15.08 10.62
C THR A 125 8.47 14.66 11.22
N VAL A 126 8.97 13.49 10.84
CA VAL A 126 10.26 12.96 11.29
C VAL A 126 11.29 12.98 10.15
N ASP A 127 12.54 13.25 10.49
CA ASP A 127 13.70 13.19 9.57
C ASP A 127 14.48 11.86 9.70
N THR A 128 14.04 10.98 10.60
CA THR A 128 14.57 9.63 10.77
C THR A 128 13.60 8.58 10.23
N ASN A 129 14.11 7.38 9.98
CA ASN A 129 13.35 6.26 9.42
C ASN A 129 12.59 5.44 10.48
N ARG A 130 12.18 6.08 11.58
CA ARG A 130 11.50 5.46 12.70
C ARG A 130 10.51 6.40 13.35
N TYR A 131 9.47 5.83 13.94
CA TYR A 131 8.48 6.53 14.76
C TYR A 131 8.03 5.60 15.89
N ILE A 132 7.85 6.15 17.11
CA ILE A 132 7.41 5.39 18.28
C ILE A 132 6.20 6.10 18.88
N ASP A 133 5.04 5.46 18.81
CA ASP A 133 3.84 5.91 19.48
C ASP A 133 3.76 5.30 20.88
N ARG A 134 3.67 6.17 21.90
CA ARG A 134 3.50 5.77 23.30
C ARG A 134 2.14 6.16 23.87
N ASN A 135 1.32 6.88 23.11
CA ASN A 135 -0.01 7.31 23.52
C ASN A 135 -1.06 6.35 22.95
N ILE A 136 -1.01 5.11 23.44
CA ILE A 136 -1.80 3.98 22.94
C ILE A 136 -2.73 3.42 24.03
N ASP A 137 -3.82 2.83 23.57
CA ASP A 137 -4.81 2.10 24.36
C ASP A 137 -4.81 0.66 23.83
N VAL A 138 -4.55 -0.29 24.72
CA VAL A 138 -4.36 -1.69 24.33
C VAL A 138 -5.62 -2.32 23.76
N ASP A 139 -6.80 -1.77 24.03
CA ASP A 139 -8.07 -2.32 23.56
C ASP A 139 -8.54 -1.69 22.24
N LYS A 140 -7.70 -0.86 21.60
CA LYS A 140 -8.01 -0.21 20.32
C LYS A 140 -7.10 -0.69 19.17
N PRO A 141 -7.65 -0.78 17.94
CA PRO A 141 -6.84 -0.85 16.73
C PRO A 141 -6.39 0.56 16.30
N TYR A 142 -5.35 0.61 15.47
CA TYR A 142 -4.77 1.86 14.94
C TYR A 142 -4.48 1.76 13.45
N VAL A 143 -4.59 2.88 12.74
CA VAL A 143 -4.12 3.01 11.35
C VAL A 143 -3.03 4.06 11.30
N TYR A 144 -1.81 3.64 10.96
CA TYR A 144 -0.70 4.56 10.73
C TYR A 144 -0.51 4.80 9.24
N LEU A 145 -0.29 6.05 8.85
CA LEU A 145 0.09 6.42 7.49
C LEU A 145 1.40 7.21 7.54
N ILE A 146 2.38 6.75 6.77
CA ILE A 146 3.68 7.39 6.60
C ILE A 146 3.71 7.93 5.18
N ARG A 147 3.80 9.26 5.02
CA ARG A 147 3.85 9.93 3.73
C ARG A 147 5.18 10.64 3.54
N SER A 148 5.79 10.47 2.38
CA SER A 148 6.98 11.23 2.01
C SER A 148 7.00 11.59 0.53
N ARG A 149 7.90 12.49 0.15
CA ARG A 149 8.00 13.06 -1.19
C ARG A 149 9.45 13.19 -1.61
N ARG A 150 9.74 13.00 -2.90
CA ARG A 150 11.05 13.35 -3.48
C ARG A 150 10.88 14.05 -4.82
N SER A 151 11.82 14.93 -5.13
CA SER A 151 11.90 15.59 -6.45
C SER A 151 12.59 14.67 -7.45
N LEU A 152 11.99 14.46 -8.63
CA LEU A 152 12.62 13.66 -9.70
C LEU A 152 13.97 14.21 -10.17
N ARG A 153 14.27 15.49 -9.95
CA ARG A 153 15.62 16.05 -10.22
C ARG A 153 16.70 15.35 -9.40
N LYS A 154 16.37 14.91 -8.17
CA LYS A 154 17.29 14.17 -7.30
C LYS A 154 17.42 12.70 -7.74
N SER A 155 16.38 12.14 -8.39
CA SER A 155 16.28 10.73 -8.77
C SER A 155 17.16 10.27 -9.96
N GLY A 156 17.94 11.14 -10.61
CA GLY A 156 19.02 10.83 -11.58
C GLY A 156 18.71 9.87 -12.75
N GLU A 157 18.56 8.59 -12.46
CA GLU A 157 18.37 7.46 -13.38
C GLU A 157 17.05 7.58 -14.19
N ARG A 158 15.92 7.86 -13.53
CA ARG A 158 14.62 7.95 -14.22
C ARG A 158 14.49 9.17 -15.12
N MET A 159 15.24 10.23 -14.80
CA MET A 159 15.28 11.45 -15.61
C MET A 159 15.96 11.25 -16.97
N ALA A 160 16.87 10.28 -17.08
CA ALA A 160 17.48 9.91 -18.37
C ALA A 160 16.48 9.17 -19.28
N SER A 161 15.70 8.23 -18.73
CA SER A 161 14.66 7.50 -19.47
C SER A 161 13.51 8.42 -19.94
N MET A 162 13.17 9.45 -19.18
CA MET A 162 12.13 10.42 -19.58
C MET A 162 12.56 11.27 -20.79
N LYS A 163 13.85 11.66 -20.90
CA LYS A 163 14.34 12.48 -22.01
C LYS A 163 14.24 11.80 -23.38
N SER A 164 14.32 10.47 -23.45
CA SER A 164 14.22 9.71 -24.71
C SER A 164 12.77 9.46 -25.15
N VAL A 165 11.82 9.42 -24.21
CA VAL A 165 10.38 9.31 -24.52
C VAL A 165 9.83 10.66 -24.98
N LEU A 166 10.24 11.75 -24.32
CA LEU A 166 9.86 13.12 -24.67
C LEU A 166 10.29 13.52 -26.09
N SER A 167 11.42 13.01 -26.59
CA SER A 167 11.91 13.32 -27.95
C SER A 167 11.06 12.68 -29.06
N ASN A 168 10.28 11.64 -28.76
CA ASN A 168 9.60 10.85 -29.77
C ASN A 168 8.10 11.20 -29.94
N VAL A 169 7.51 11.99 -29.05
CA VAL A 169 6.03 12.20 -29.05
C VAL A 169 5.59 13.65 -29.16
N PHE A 170 6.31 14.65 -28.64
CA PHE A 170 5.77 16.02 -28.48
C PHE A 170 6.66 17.16 -28.97
N GLY A 171 7.33 16.95 -30.10
CA GLY A 171 7.98 18.03 -30.84
C GLY A 171 6.96 18.93 -31.57
N ALA A 172 6.17 19.72 -30.84
CA ALA A 172 5.65 21.05 -31.22
C ALA A 172 4.39 21.41 -30.42
N LEU A 173 4.40 22.64 -29.86
CA LEU A 173 3.25 23.44 -29.39
C LEU A 173 2.80 23.24 -27.93
N ASN A 174 3.56 23.83 -26.99
CA ASN A 174 2.98 24.78 -26.02
C ASN A 174 4.10 25.52 -25.24
N PRO A 175 4.36 26.81 -25.54
CA PRO A 175 5.34 27.62 -24.82
C PRO A 175 4.70 28.40 -23.66
N ALA A 176 3.94 27.72 -22.79
CA ALA A 176 3.32 28.33 -21.61
C ALA A 176 2.99 27.31 -20.51
N THR A 177 3.96 26.54 -20.07
CA THR A 177 3.98 26.00 -18.70
C THR A 177 5.25 26.52 -18.04
N SER A 178 5.06 27.46 -17.12
CA SER A 178 6.12 27.96 -16.26
C SER A 178 6.91 26.80 -15.67
N GLN A 179 8.23 26.95 -15.68
CA GLN A 179 9.19 26.08 -15.05
C GLN A 179 8.72 25.59 -13.67
N SER A 180 8.74 24.27 -13.51
CA SER A 180 8.85 23.54 -12.24
C SER A 180 7.81 23.81 -11.14
N GLU A 181 6.61 23.23 -11.27
CA GLU A 181 6.26 22.30 -10.19
C GLU A 181 7.04 21.02 -10.50
N THR A 182 8.15 20.83 -9.79
CA THR A 182 8.97 19.63 -9.92
C THR A 182 8.08 18.40 -9.90
N ALA A 183 8.27 17.49 -10.83
CA ALA A 183 7.71 16.15 -10.77
C ALA A 183 8.08 15.54 -9.41
N ILE A 184 7.09 15.46 -8.52
CA ILE A 184 7.24 15.02 -7.13
C ILE A 184 6.60 13.65 -7.03
N GLU A 185 7.43 12.63 -6.88
CA GLU A 185 6.95 11.31 -6.50
C GLU A 185 6.51 11.35 -5.04
N THR A 186 5.41 10.67 -4.76
CA THR A 186 4.86 10.52 -3.41
C THR A 186 4.96 9.06 -3.01
N PHE A 187 5.33 8.81 -1.75
CA PHE A 187 5.37 7.48 -1.15
C PHE A 187 4.42 7.45 0.03
N THR A 188 3.48 6.51 0.03
CA THR A 188 2.51 6.33 1.11
C THR A 188 2.59 4.91 1.63
N THR A 189 2.91 4.73 2.91
CA THR A 189 2.83 3.42 3.57
C THR A 189 1.74 3.46 4.62
N VAL A 190 0.78 2.55 4.50
CA VAL A 190 -0.32 2.39 5.44
C VAL A 190 -0.12 1.11 6.24
N LYS A 191 -0.19 1.22 7.57
CA LYS A 191 -0.09 0.09 8.49
C LYS A 191 -1.33 0.01 9.36
N LEU A 192 -2.10 -1.05 9.18
CA LEU A 192 -3.21 -1.37 10.06
C LEU A 192 -2.67 -2.22 11.22
N VAL A 193 -2.86 -1.77 12.44
CA VAL A 193 -2.54 -2.53 13.65
C VAL A 193 -3.87 -2.90 14.31
N GLY A 194 -4.14 -4.18 14.46
CA GLY A 194 -5.31 -4.71 15.16
C GLY A 194 -5.32 -4.34 16.64
N THR A 195 -6.34 -4.81 17.37
CA THR A 195 -6.43 -4.58 18.81
C THR A 195 -5.20 -5.17 19.52
N LEU A 196 -4.47 -4.32 20.24
CA LEU A 196 -3.20 -4.68 20.87
C LEU A 196 -3.35 -5.80 21.89
N SER A 197 -4.41 -5.79 22.71
CA SER A 197 -4.67 -6.84 23.69
C SER A 197 -4.90 -8.21 23.06
N LYS A 198 -5.31 -8.26 21.78
CA LYS A 198 -5.35 -9.50 20.97
C LYS A 198 -3.97 -9.86 20.40
N ILE A 199 -3.26 -8.88 19.83
CA ILE A 199 -1.91 -9.05 19.28
C ILE A 199 -0.89 -9.46 20.34
N LEU A 200 -1.13 -9.10 21.62
CA LEU A 200 -0.23 -9.36 22.74
C LEU A 200 -0.67 -10.55 23.60
N GLN A 201 -1.64 -11.35 23.15
CA GLN A 201 -2.00 -12.58 23.84
C GLN A 201 -0.84 -13.58 23.85
N PRO A 202 -0.62 -14.29 24.97
CA PRO A 202 0.29 -15.42 25.03
C PRO A 202 -0.02 -16.45 23.93
N MET A 203 1.02 -17.09 23.39
CA MET A 203 0.95 -18.02 22.27
C MET A 203 0.12 -19.27 22.61
N ASN A 204 0.12 -19.70 23.87
CA ASN A 204 -0.72 -20.80 24.35
C ASN A 204 -2.21 -20.44 24.47
N GLU A 205 -2.55 -19.15 24.56
CA GLU A 205 -3.93 -18.64 24.64
C GLU A 205 -4.49 -18.26 23.27
N ARG A 206 -3.62 -18.03 22.28
CA ARG A 206 -4.06 -17.88 20.89
C ARG A 206 -4.70 -19.17 20.43
N ILE A 207 -5.94 -19.09 19.96
CA ILE A 207 -6.69 -20.24 19.44
C ILE A 207 -5.80 -20.97 18.43
N GLN A 208 -5.60 -22.29 18.63
CA GLN A 208 -4.73 -23.12 17.77
C GLN A 208 -5.12 -23.06 16.28
N GLU A 209 -6.39 -22.76 15.99
CA GLU A 209 -6.84 -22.35 14.65
C GLU A 209 -7.34 -20.89 14.70
N PRO A 210 -6.58 -19.91 14.18
CA PRO A 210 -7.07 -18.54 14.11
C PRO A 210 -8.36 -18.49 13.29
N GLU A 211 -9.26 -17.56 13.59
CA GLU A 211 -10.43 -17.29 12.75
C GLU A 211 -9.95 -17.12 11.30
N THR A 212 -10.33 -18.08 10.45
CA THR A 212 -9.90 -18.04 9.06
C THR A 212 -10.80 -17.09 8.27
N VAL A 213 -10.19 -16.31 7.40
CA VAL A 213 -10.90 -15.49 6.44
C VAL A 213 -11.40 -16.38 5.32
N ASP A 214 -12.72 -16.54 5.26
CA ASP A 214 -13.42 -17.21 4.18
C ASP A 214 -13.16 -16.53 2.83
N GLN A 215 -13.17 -15.19 2.81
CA GLN A 215 -13.15 -14.43 1.57
C GLN A 215 -12.47 -13.07 1.72
N TRP A 216 -11.76 -12.65 0.68
CA TRP A 216 -11.30 -11.28 0.51
C TRP A 216 -11.96 -10.66 -0.70
N LYS A 217 -12.47 -9.43 -0.57
CA LYS A 217 -12.95 -8.62 -1.70
C LYS A 217 -12.12 -7.35 -1.80
N LEU A 218 -11.56 -7.07 -2.96
CA LEU A 218 -10.89 -5.80 -3.25
C LEU A 218 -11.64 -5.08 -4.37
N ARG A 219 -11.82 -3.76 -4.20
CA ARG A 219 -12.34 -2.87 -5.23
C ARG A 219 -11.37 -1.74 -5.45
N TYR A 220 -10.92 -1.56 -6.69
CA TYR A 220 -10.14 -0.40 -7.12
C TYR A 220 -10.96 0.36 -8.17
N THR A 221 -11.33 1.59 -7.85
CA THR A 221 -12.03 2.50 -8.77
C THR A 221 -11.20 3.74 -9.06
N THR A 222 -11.27 4.24 -10.29
CA THR A 222 -10.79 5.57 -10.67
C THR A 222 -11.98 6.45 -11.07
N PHE A 223 -11.97 7.73 -10.73
CA PHE A 223 -13.08 8.64 -11.05
C PHE A 223 -12.64 10.10 -11.16
N LEU A 224 -13.46 10.92 -11.82
CA LEU A 224 -13.31 12.37 -11.93
C LEU A 224 -14.29 13.04 -10.97
N ALA A 225 -13.81 13.68 -9.90
CA ALA A 225 -14.67 14.29 -8.89
C ALA A 225 -15.56 15.41 -9.47
N ASP A 226 -15.04 16.18 -10.42
CA ASP A 226 -15.78 17.29 -11.04
C ASP A 226 -16.88 16.79 -11.99
N GLU A 227 -17.93 17.60 -12.17
CA GLU A 227 -18.94 17.37 -13.20
C GLU A 227 -18.38 17.62 -14.62
N TRP A 228 -17.53 18.63 -14.75
CA TRP A 228 -16.99 19.11 -16.02
C TRP A 228 -15.49 19.22 -15.96
N VAL A 229 -14.81 18.48 -16.83
CA VAL A 229 -13.36 18.52 -16.95
C VAL A 229 -12.98 19.19 -18.26
N ARG A 230 -12.21 20.28 -18.19
CA ARG A 230 -11.74 21.00 -19.37
C ARG A 230 -10.68 20.17 -20.10
N ASN A 231 -10.80 20.08 -21.43
CA ASN A 231 -9.75 19.49 -22.25
C ASN A 231 -8.50 20.40 -22.23
N PRO A 232 -7.32 19.89 -21.86
CA PRO A 232 -6.10 20.68 -21.83
C PRO A 232 -5.64 21.12 -23.24
N ASN A 233 -6.09 20.47 -24.30
CA ASN A 233 -5.82 20.89 -25.67
C ASN A 233 -6.81 21.99 -26.11
N PRO A 234 -6.39 23.27 -26.17
CA PRO A 234 -7.29 24.39 -26.51
C PRO A 234 -7.73 24.38 -27.99
N LEU A 235 -7.05 23.62 -28.85
CA LEU A 235 -7.38 23.50 -30.28
C LEU A 235 -8.40 22.39 -30.54
N SER A 236 -8.74 21.57 -29.53
CA SER A 236 -9.71 20.50 -29.70
C SER A 236 -11.13 21.05 -29.80
N LEU A 237 -11.94 20.48 -30.69
CA LEU A 237 -13.39 20.77 -30.73
C LEU A 237 -14.11 20.21 -29.49
N ASN A 238 -13.52 19.22 -28.83
CA ASN A 238 -13.97 18.65 -27.56
C ASN A 238 -13.42 19.48 -26.41
N HIS A 239 -14.11 20.57 -26.06
CA HIS A 239 -13.63 21.54 -25.07
C HIS A 239 -13.82 21.03 -23.63
N PHE A 240 -14.84 20.21 -23.40
CA PHE A 240 -15.15 19.64 -22.08
C PHE A 240 -15.43 18.14 -22.18
N PHE A 241 -15.06 17.43 -21.12
CA PHE A 241 -15.45 16.06 -20.85
C PHE A 241 -16.36 16.01 -19.63
N LYS A 242 -17.34 15.10 -19.65
CA LYS A 242 -18.17 14.84 -18.46
C LYS A 242 -17.38 14.00 -17.44
N GLY A 243 -17.26 14.51 -16.23
CA GLY A 243 -16.72 13.77 -15.09
C GLY A 243 -17.80 12.98 -14.35
N ASP A 244 -17.48 12.50 -13.15
CA ASP A 244 -18.34 11.60 -12.36
C ASP A 244 -19.16 12.34 -11.30
N ASN A 245 -18.83 13.61 -11.01
CA ASN A 245 -19.54 14.49 -10.08
C ASN A 245 -19.82 13.82 -8.72
N ARG A 246 -18.78 13.29 -8.09
CA ARG A 246 -18.88 12.56 -6.82
C ARG A 246 -17.62 12.67 -5.99
N ASP A 247 -17.72 12.21 -4.75
CA ASP A 247 -16.59 12.00 -3.85
C ASP A 247 -16.26 10.50 -3.72
N PHE A 248 -15.29 10.18 -2.88
CA PHE A 248 -14.91 8.83 -2.51
C PHE A 248 -16.10 8.05 -1.94
N ASP A 249 -16.45 6.97 -2.63
CA ASP A 249 -17.54 6.09 -2.23
C ASP A 249 -17.28 4.72 -2.87
N PRO A 250 -17.12 3.63 -2.10
CA PRO A 250 -16.93 2.31 -2.66
C PRO A 250 -18.05 1.92 -3.63
N ASN A 251 -19.27 2.42 -3.45
CA ASN A 251 -20.44 2.09 -4.26
C ASN A 251 -20.82 3.19 -5.27
N GLY A 252 -19.98 4.20 -5.47
CA GLY A 252 -20.26 5.30 -6.40
C GLY A 252 -20.56 4.78 -7.82
N GLU A 253 -21.64 5.27 -8.43
CA GLU A 253 -22.10 4.77 -9.74
C GLU A 253 -21.25 5.30 -10.92
N GLY A 254 -20.75 6.54 -10.82
CA GLY A 254 -19.87 7.15 -11.82
C GLY A 254 -18.41 6.75 -11.63
N PHE A 255 -17.73 6.29 -12.67
CA PHE A 255 -16.29 6.00 -12.63
C PHE A 255 -15.66 6.01 -14.03
N ARG A 256 -14.34 6.19 -14.06
CA ARG A 256 -13.52 5.99 -15.26
C ARG A 256 -13.22 4.52 -15.47
N THR A 257 -12.70 3.84 -14.45
CA THR A 257 -12.52 2.39 -14.45
C THR A 257 -12.83 1.79 -13.08
N ARG A 258 -13.25 0.53 -13.06
CA ARG A 258 -13.50 -0.23 -11.84
C ARG A 258 -13.02 -1.67 -12.00
N VAL A 259 -12.27 -2.14 -11.01
CA VAL A 259 -11.85 -3.53 -10.87
C VAL A 259 -12.41 -4.08 -9.58
N ASN A 260 -13.02 -5.27 -9.63
CA ASN A 260 -13.36 -6.05 -8.45
C ASN A 260 -12.61 -7.37 -8.49
N ILE A 261 -12.05 -7.77 -7.35
CA ILE A 261 -11.37 -9.05 -7.16
C ILE A 261 -11.99 -9.72 -5.95
N VAL A 262 -12.35 -10.99 -6.09
CA VAL A 262 -12.82 -11.82 -4.97
C VAL A 262 -12.00 -13.09 -4.91
N LEU A 263 -11.35 -13.31 -3.77
CA LEU A 263 -10.61 -14.53 -3.45
C LEU A 263 -11.39 -15.28 -2.37
N ALA A 264 -11.92 -16.47 -2.71
CA ALA A 264 -12.76 -17.26 -1.82
C ALA A 264 -11.99 -18.50 -1.32
N TYR A 265 -11.49 -18.46 -0.09
CA TYR A 265 -10.76 -19.56 0.56
C TYR A 265 -11.66 -20.70 1.08
N ASP A 266 -12.94 -20.41 1.27
CA ASP A 266 -13.96 -21.36 1.71
C ASP A 266 -14.45 -22.27 0.57
N GLU A 267 -14.14 -21.91 -0.69
CA GLU A 267 -14.51 -22.68 -1.87
C GLU A 267 -13.39 -23.61 -2.35
N LYS A 268 -13.78 -24.74 -2.97
CA LYS A 268 -12.82 -25.73 -3.49
C LYS A 268 -11.96 -25.11 -4.59
N GLY A 269 -10.64 -25.24 -4.43
CA GLY A 269 -9.67 -24.67 -5.37
C GLY A 269 -9.37 -23.19 -5.14
N GLU A 270 -9.92 -22.61 -4.06
CA GLU A 270 -9.64 -21.24 -3.62
C GLU A 270 -9.76 -20.23 -4.78
N PRO A 271 -10.89 -20.18 -5.52
CA PRO A 271 -11.01 -19.43 -6.76
C PRO A 271 -10.77 -17.93 -6.55
N LEU A 272 -10.16 -17.31 -7.57
CA LEU A 272 -10.00 -15.87 -7.67
C LEU A 272 -10.84 -15.40 -8.87
N THR A 273 -11.87 -14.59 -8.59
CA THR A 273 -12.67 -13.95 -9.62
C THR A 273 -12.22 -12.51 -9.81
N PHE A 274 -12.28 -12.04 -11.05
CA PHE A 274 -11.82 -10.72 -11.46
C PHE A 274 -12.81 -10.14 -12.46
N THR A 275 -13.37 -8.97 -12.16
CA THR A 275 -14.19 -8.20 -13.09
C THR A 275 -13.57 -6.84 -13.33
N LYS A 276 -13.74 -6.33 -14.55
CA LYS A 276 -13.19 -5.06 -15.01
C LYS A 276 -14.23 -4.31 -15.82
N GLU A 277 -14.36 -3.01 -15.55
CA GLU A 277 -15.31 -2.13 -16.20
C GLU A 277 -14.64 -0.79 -16.55
N VAL A 278 -15.02 -0.25 -17.70
CA VAL A 278 -14.58 1.06 -18.20
C VAL A 278 -15.81 1.91 -18.44
N GLY A 279 -15.85 3.12 -17.87
CA GLY A 279 -16.89 4.11 -18.09
C GLY A 279 -16.76 4.78 -19.46
N PRO A 280 -17.85 5.33 -20.01
CA PRO A 280 -17.79 6.06 -21.27
C PRO A 280 -17.08 7.41 -21.11
N SER A 281 -16.31 7.81 -22.11
CA SER A 281 -15.89 9.20 -22.31
C SER A 281 -16.95 9.93 -23.11
N ILE A 282 -17.41 11.08 -22.61
CA ILE A 282 -18.44 11.90 -23.25
C ILE A 282 -17.88 13.32 -23.41
N ALA A 283 -17.81 13.79 -24.65
CA ALA A 283 -17.24 15.08 -25.02
C ALA A 283 -18.29 16.11 -25.42
N TYR A 284 -17.97 17.37 -25.13
CA TYR A 284 -18.86 18.52 -25.33
C TYR A 284 -18.10 19.70 -25.94
N ASP A 285 -18.83 20.57 -26.63
CA ASP A 285 -18.29 21.81 -27.18
C ASP A 285 -18.13 22.92 -26.11
N HIS A 286 -17.65 24.10 -26.51
CA HIS A 286 -17.45 25.25 -25.64
C HIS A 286 -18.74 25.76 -24.94
N LEU A 287 -19.92 25.42 -25.47
CA LEU A 287 -21.24 25.74 -24.89
C LEU A 287 -21.82 24.56 -24.10
N LYS A 288 -21.00 23.54 -23.82
CA LYS A 288 -21.40 22.29 -23.15
C LYS A 288 -22.52 21.54 -23.86
N ARG A 289 -22.56 21.59 -25.19
CA ARG A 289 -23.48 20.77 -26.01
C ARG A 289 -22.81 19.45 -26.36
N PHE A 290 -23.57 18.36 -26.30
CA PHE A 290 -23.08 17.01 -26.61
C PHE A 290 -22.46 16.99 -28.01
N ARG A 291 -21.28 16.37 -28.13
CA ARG A 291 -20.61 16.15 -29.41
C ARG A 291 -20.52 14.67 -29.73
N GLU A 292 -19.89 13.91 -28.85
CA GLU A 292 -19.58 12.51 -29.10
C GLU A 292 -19.38 11.74 -27.80
N GLN A 293 -19.52 10.42 -27.90
CA GLN A 293 -19.31 9.48 -26.81
C GLN A 293 -18.61 8.24 -27.36
N ALA A 294 -17.60 7.76 -26.64
CA ALA A 294 -16.95 6.49 -26.91
C ALA A 294 -16.52 5.83 -25.60
N LYS A 295 -16.31 4.52 -25.64
CA LYS A 295 -15.85 3.72 -24.51
C LYS A 295 -14.54 3.04 -24.91
N ALA A 296 -13.49 3.24 -24.13
CA ALA A 296 -12.23 2.54 -24.34
C ALA A 296 -12.39 1.04 -24.08
N SER A 297 -11.53 0.24 -24.72
CA SER A 297 -11.44 -1.18 -24.41
C SER A 297 -10.93 -1.39 -22.99
N ALA A 298 -11.36 -2.50 -22.37
CA ALA A 298 -10.83 -2.96 -21.09
C ALA A 298 -9.62 -3.90 -21.25
N ASP A 299 -9.07 -4.06 -22.46
CA ASP A 299 -7.98 -5.00 -22.75
C ASP A 299 -6.68 -4.65 -22.01
N GLY A 300 -6.43 -3.35 -21.76
CA GLY A 300 -5.29 -2.89 -20.97
C GLY A 300 -5.42 -3.14 -19.46
N ILE A 301 -6.50 -3.76 -18.99
CA ILE A 301 -6.66 -4.19 -17.59
C ILE A 301 -6.49 -5.70 -17.52
N SER A 302 -5.45 -6.17 -16.84
CA SER A 302 -5.15 -7.59 -16.75
C SER A 302 -4.74 -8.00 -15.34
N LEU A 303 -5.06 -9.24 -14.98
CA LEU A 303 -4.71 -9.82 -13.68
C LEU A 303 -4.01 -11.16 -13.88
N LYS A 304 -2.87 -11.33 -13.21
CA LYS A 304 -2.16 -12.61 -13.10
C LYS A 304 -2.23 -13.08 -11.65
N ARG A 305 -2.79 -14.26 -11.42
CA ARG A 305 -2.79 -14.89 -10.09
C ARG A 305 -1.36 -15.34 -9.72
N THR A 306 -0.98 -15.13 -8.47
CA THR A 306 0.32 -15.50 -7.91
C THR A 306 0.09 -16.27 -6.61
N ASP A 307 -0.08 -17.59 -6.70
CA ASP A 307 -0.20 -18.45 -5.51
C ASP A 307 1.17 -18.71 -4.88
N HIS A 308 1.22 -18.74 -3.55
CA HIS A 308 2.46 -19.00 -2.81
C HIS A 308 2.42 -20.38 -2.15
N LYS A 309 1.51 -20.57 -1.20
CA LYS A 309 1.25 -21.84 -0.52
C LYS A 309 -0.22 -21.92 -0.14
N LYS A 310 -0.68 -23.08 0.33
CA LYS A 310 -2.07 -23.25 0.79
C LYS A 310 -2.44 -22.16 1.81
N GLY A 311 -3.55 -21.45 1.56
CA GLY A 311 -3.99 -20.35 2.41
C GLY A 311 -3.21 -19.03 2.24
N GLU A 312 -2.32 -18.92 1.23
CA GLU A 312 -1.62 -17.69 0.85
C GLU A 312 -1.67 -17.52 -0.69
N SER A 313 -2.54 -16.62 -1.14
CA SER A 313 -2.77 -16.36 -2.56
C SER A 313 -2.66 -14.88 -2.84
N GLY A 314 -2.05 -14.56 -3.98
CA GLY A 314 -1.86 -13.20 -4.42
C GLY A 314 -2.27 -12.98 -5.87
N PHE A 315 -2.10 -11.76 -6.30
CA PHE A 315 -2.23 -11.38 -7.70
C PHE A 315 -1.34 -10.19 -8.05
N TYR A 316 -1.12 -10.05 -9.35
CA TYR A 316 -0.52 -8.91 -10.01
C TYR A 316 -1.53 -8.31 -10.99
N LEU A 317 -2.02 -7.11 -10.69
CA LEU A 317 -2.97 -6.35 -11.49
C LEU A 317 -2.22 -5.24 -12.23
N THR A 318 -2.44 -5.15 -13.54
CA THR A 318 -1.98 -4.05 -14.38
C THR A 318 -3.17 -3.35 -15.02
N HIS A 319 -3.04 -2.05 -15.20
CA HIS A 319 -4.07 -1.22 -15.80
C HIS A 319 -3.41 -0.17 -16.69
N SER A 320 -3.88 -0.07 -17.93
CA SER A 320 -3.60 1.02 -18.85
C SER A 320 -4.84 1.27 -19.71
N VAL A 321 -5.58 2.34 -19.42
CA VAL A 321 -6.80 2.68 -20.17
C VAL A 321 -6.76 4.14 -20.58
N GLY A 322 -6.74 4.38 -21.90
CA GLY A 322 -6.74 5.71 -22.50
C GLY A 322 -8.11 6.32 -22.71
N ASN A 323 -8.12 7.59 -23.11
CA ASN A 323 -9.32 8.29 -23.55
C ASN A 323 -9.53 8.08 -25.07
N PRO A 324 -10.62 7.46 -25.52
CA PRO A 324 -10.85 7.20 -26.94
C PRO A 324 -11.20 8.46 -27.77
N LEU A 325 -11.48 9.59 -27.10
CA LEU A 325 -11.91 10.85 -27.72
C LEU A 325 -10.86 11.97 -27.61
N ALA A 326 -9.68 11.66 -27.05
CA ALA A 326 -8.57 12.60 -26.94
C ALA A 326 -7.23 11.87 -27.02
N ALA A 327 -6.26 12.46 -27.72
CA ALA A 327 -4.87 12.05 -27.62
C ALA A 327 -4.32 12.50 -26.26
N ALA A 328 -4.46 11.63 -25.26
CA ALA A 328 -3.98 11.81 -23.90
C ALA A 328 -3.34 10.50 -23.41
N PRO A 329 -2.40 10.56 -22.45
CA PRO A 329 -1.87 9.38 -21.80
C PRO A 329 -2.98 8.53 -21.16
N SER A 330 -2.70 7.24 -21.02
CA SER A 330 -3.57 6.32 -20.30
C SER A 330 -3.64 6.67 -18.82
N ILE A 331 -4.68 6.20 -18.14
CA ILE A 331 -4.65 6.02 -16.70
C ILE A 331 -3.87 4.73 -16.45
N ASP A 332 -2.70 4.84 -15.83
CA ASP A 332 -1.81 3.72 -15.53
C ASP A 332 -1.77 3.46 -14.02
N TYR A 333 -1.92 2.19 -13.64
CA TYR A 333 -1.66 1.73 -12.28
C TYR A 333 -1.30 0.25 -12.22
N GLU A 334 -0.65 -0.13 -11.12
CA GLU A 334 -0.27 -1.50 -10.81
C GLU A 334 -0.59 -1.83 -9.36
N VAL A 335 -0.98 -3.08 -9.10
CA VAL A 335 -1.17 -3.61 -7.75
C VAL A 335 -0.61 -5.02 -7.66
N THR A 336 0.34 -5.23 -6.76
CA THR A 336 0.68 -6.55 -6.24
C THR A 336 0.00 -6.73 -4.89
N ALA A 337 -0.65 -7.87 -4.68
CA ALA A 337 -1.29 -8.18 -3.41
C ALA A 337 -1.02 -9.63 -3.01
N VAL A 338 -0.84 -9.88 -1.71
CA VAL A 338 -0.87 -11.20 -1.10
C VAL A 338 -1.88 -11.15 0.03
N PHE A 339 -2.88 -12.02 -0.04
CA PHE A 339 -3.86 -12.24 1.01
C PHE A 339 -3.61 -13.58 1.67
N LYS A 340 -3.81 -13.65 2.98
CA LYS A 340 -3.67 -14.88 3.75
C LYS A 340 -4.98 -15.24 4.41
N ARG A 341 -5.26 -16.55 4.43
CA ARG A 341 -6.43 -17.12 5.11
C ARG A 341 -6.41 -16.84 6.61
N GLN A 342 -5.25 -16.66 7.23
CA GLN A 342 -5.13 -16.28 8.65
C GLN A 342 -5.46 -14.79 8.94
N GLY A 343 -5.86 -14.01 7.94
CA GLY A 343 -6.32 -12.63 8.14
C GLY A 343 -5.30 -11.54 7.86
N THR A 344 -4.08 -11.89 7.45
CA THR A 344 -3.07 -10.90 7.07
C THR A 344 -3.04 -10.63 5.56
N PHE A 345 -2.65 -9.43 5.17
CA PHE A 345 -2.42 -9.04 3.79
C PHE A 345 -1.22 -8.10 3.66
N ASP A 346 -0.63 -8.08 2.48
CA ASP A 346 0.38 -7.11 2.06
C ASP A 346 0.08 -6.72 0.61
N MET A 347 -0.05 -5.42 0.36
CA MET A 347 -0.35 -4.87 -0.95
C MET A 347 0.61 -3.74 -1.25
N ALA A 348 1.07 -3.65 -2.49
CA ALA A 348 1.88 -2.54 -2.96
C ALA A 348 1.52 -2.21 -4.39
N GLY A 349 1.70 -0.95 -4.78
CA GLY A 349 1.40 -0.51 -6.12
C GLY A 349 1.90 0.88 -6.42
N TYR A 350 1.58 1.34 -7.61
CA TYR A 350 1.70 2.74 -7.98
C TYR A 350 0.56 3.13 -8.92
N PHE A 351 0.34 4.43 -9.07
CA PHE A 351 -0.61 4.97 -10.02
C PHE A 351 -0.22 6.39 -10.44
N ASP A 352 -0.78 6.83 -11.55
CA ASP A 352 -0.64 8.19 -12.06
C ASP A 352 -1.23 9.24 -11.12
N PRO A 353 -0.73 10.48 -11.13
CA PRO A 353 -1.29 11.58 -10.32
C PRO A 353 -2.75 11.95 -10.62
N ALA A 354 -3.34 11.43 -11.68
CA ALA A 354 -4.71 11.68 -12.07
C ALA A 354 -5.33 10.43 -12.72
N PRO A 355 -6.63 10.16 -12.50
CA PRO A 355 -7.62 11.00 -11.82
C PRO A 355 -7.66 10.74 -10.30
N HIS A 356 -8.84 10.67 -9.66
CA HIS A 356 -8.92 10.20 -8.26
C HIS A 356 -8.77 8.68 -8.24
N HIS A 357 -8.09 8.16 -7.22
CA HIS A 357 -7.87 6.72 -7.01
C HIS A 357 -8.44 6.30 -5.66
N GLU A 358 -9.24 5.24 -5.65
CA GLU A 358 -9.82 4.69 -4.42
C GLU A 358 -9.75 3.17 -4.39
N ILE A 359 -9.24 2.63 -3.28
CA ILE A 359 -9.05 1.21 -3.03
C ILE A 359 -9.76 0.85 -1.74
N TYR A 360 -10.61 -0.16 -1.80
CA TYR A 360 -11.34 -0.67 -0.65
C TYR A 360 -11.16 -2.18 -0.50
N LEU A 361 -11.22 -2.65 0.75
CA LEU A 361 -11.10 -4.05 1.10
C LEU A 361 -12.25 -4.49 1.99
N VAL A 362 -12.69 -5.73 1.78
CA VAL A 362 -13.55 -6.47 2.70
C VAL A 362 -12.81 -7.74 3.13
N LYS A 363 -12.81 -7.97 4.44
CA LYS A 363 -12.36 -9.20 5.09
C LYS A 363 -13.59 -10.02 5.50
N GLY A 364 -13.69 -11.25 5.01
CA GLY A 364 -14.82 -12.17 5.26
C GLY A 364 -16.01 -11.97 4.31
N ARG A 365 -17.14 -12.60 4.63
CA ARG A 365 -18.37 -12.60 3.80
C ARG A 365 -19.20 -11.32 3.88
N GLY A 366 -18.85 -10.39 4.78
CA GLY A 366 -19.58 -9.14 4.91
C GLY A 366 -19.51 -8.28 3.64
N ASP A 367 -20.19 -7.13 3.67
CA ASP A 367 -20.17 -6.14 2.58
C ASP A 367 -19.71 -4.76 3.05
N ARG A 368 -19.09 -4.69 4.23
CA ARG A 368 -18.54 -3.46 4.77
C ARG A 368 -17.16 -3.18 4.18
N TRP A 369 -17.15 -2.41 3.10
CA TRP A 369 -15.94 -1.86 2.51
C TRP A 369 -15.19 -0.99 3.51
N ARG A 370 -13.88 -1.24 3.67
CA ARG A 370 -12.97 -0.40 4.43
C ARG A 370 -12.02 0.30 3.45
N PRO A 371 -11.82 1.62 3.57
CA PRO A 371 -10.85 2.32 2.74
C PRO A 371 -9.44 1.83 3.07
N ILE A 372 -8.68 1.51 2.03
CA ILE A 372 -7.25 1.17 2.09
C ILE A 372 -6.42 2.37 1.67
N LEU A 373 -6.85 3.02 0.59
CA LEU A 373 -6.20 4.19 0.03
C LEU A 373 -7.22 5.01 -0.74
N GLN A 374 -7.27 6.31 -0.47
CA GLN A 374 -8.09 7.30 -1.18
C GLN A 374 -7.16 8.47 -1.50
N VAL A 375 -6.99 8.77 -2.79
CA VAL A 375 -6.07 9.81 -3.25
C VAL A 375 -6.75 10.69 -4.28
N GLU A 376 -6.73 11.98 -4.00
CA GLU A 376 -7.28 13.01 -4.87
C GLU A 376 -6.42 13.19 -6.11
N SER A 377 -7.08 13.56 -7.21
CA SER A 377 -6.38 13.91 -8.44
C SER A 377 -5.56 15.18 -8.25
N ARG A 378 -4.33 15.21 -8.77
CA ARG A 378 -3.55 16.45 -8.93
C ARG A 378 -4.00 17.28 -10.14
N GLY A 379 -4.96 16.78 -10.93
CA GLY A 379 -5.48 17.40 -12.14
C GLY A 379 -4.92 16.79 -13.42
N LEU A 380 -5.70 16.81 -14.51
CA LEU A 380 -5.34 16.16 -15.78
C LEU A 380 -4.09 16.72 -16.46
N ALA A 381 -3.69 17.96 -16.15
CA ALA A 381 -2.45 18.54 -16.65
C ALA A 381 -1.20 17.75 -16.20
N PHE A 382 -1.30 16.99 -15.10
CA PHE A 382 -0.23 16.13 -14.61
C PHE A 382 -0.17 14.76 -15.28
N MET A 383 -1.09 14.47 -16.22
CA MET A 383 -0.96 13.27 -17.05
C MET A 383 0.09 13.44 -18.16
N SER A 384 0.44 14.67 -18.59
CA SER A 384 1.16 14.84 -19.87
C SER A 384 2.69 14.87 -19.82
N ASP A 385 3.39 15.25 -18.74
CA ASP A 385 4.81 15.66 -18.93
C ASP A 385 5.84 15.41 -17.81
N ALA A 386 5.54 14.65 -16.75
CA ALA A 386 6.60 14.04 -15.93
C ALA A 386 6.01 12.97 -15.02
N ILE A 387 6.46 11.72 -15.17
CA ILE A 387 5.91 10.55 -14.47
C ILE A 387 6.32 10.60 -13.00
N ALA A 388 5.59 11.37 -12.22
CA ALA A 388 5.74 11.49 -10.78
C ALA A 388 4.73 10.58 -10.09
N TYR A 389 4.96 9.27 -10.17
CA TYR A 389 4.03 8.30 -9.62
C TYR A 389 3.75 8.51 -8.13
N HIS A 390 2.54 8.14 -7.74
CA HIS A 390 2.23 7.87 -6.34
C HIS A 390 2.48 6.40 -6.05
N TYR A 391 3.51 6.12 -5.27
CA TYR A 391 3.83 4.80 -4.74
C TYR A 391 3.10 4.55 -3.44
N TRP A 392 2.55 3.35 -3.29
CA TRP A 392 1.89 2.98 -2.05
C TRP A 392 2.17 1.54 -1.63
N ARG A 393 2.13 1.31 -0.31
CA ARG A 393 2.11 -0.01 0.31
C ARG A 393 1.11 -0.01 1.46
N CYS A 394 0.35 -1.08 1.62
CA CYS A 394 -0.57 -1.28 2.73
C CYS A 394 -0.48 -2.71 3.26
N SER A 395 -0.30 -2.86 4.57
CA SER A 395 -0.29 -4.16 5.24
C SER A 395 -0.99 -4.07 6.58
N ASN A 396 -1.33 -5.22 7.16
CA ASN A 396 -1.88 -5.31 8.51
C ASN A 396 -1.03 -6.17 9.46
N PHE A 397 -1.16 -5.90 10.75
CA PHE A 397 -0.68 -6.73 11.85
C PHE A 397 -1.83 -6.94 12.82
N GLU A 398 -2.35 -8.16 12.90
CA GLU A 398 -3.55 -8.52 13.66
C GLU A 398 -3.33 -9.74 14.54
#